data_AF-A0A0N4U7X0-F1
#
_entry.id   AF-A0A0N4U7X0-F1
#
_cell.length_a   1.000
_cell.length_b   1.000
_cell.length_c   1.000
_cell.angle_alpha   90.00
_cell.angle_beta   90.00
_cell.angle_gamma   90.00
#
_symmetry.space_group_name_H-M   'P 1'
#
loop_
_entity.id
_entity.type
_entity.pdbx_description
1 polymer ?
#
loop_
_entity_poly.entity_id
_entity_poly.type
_entity_poly.pdbx_seq_one_letter_code
_entity_poly.pdbx_strand_id
1 'polypeptide(L)'
;MIEMNSYCLTRNELLLSGIDFERFVFAYIVPCFILIGICGNIINLTVLLSPPMRKRSYMLSYLAFNDMFFLFFLLPHSLAHYELFAFDETFRRFYLKHKINLLAVTNWASAAAIWFA
;
A
#
# COMPACT_ATOMS: atom_id res chain seq x y z
N MET A 1 -22.50 -31.35 -4.66
CA MET A 1 -21.10 -31.77 -4.50
C MET A 1 -20.39 -31.31 -5.76
N ILE A 2 -19.80 -30.11 -5.75
CA ILE A 2 -19.05 -29.64 -6.92
C ILE A 2 -17.73 -30.41 -6.86
N GLU A 3 -17.53 -31.33 -7.80
CA GLU A 3 -16.21 -31.89 -8.06
C GLU A 3 -15.28 -30.71 -8.32
N MET A 4 -14.45 -30.37 -7.33
CA MET A 4 -13.27 -29.56 -7.58
C MET A 4 -12.35 -30.41 -8.44
N ASN A 5 -12.57 -30.38 -9.76
CA ASN A 5 -11.60 -30.89 -10.71
C ASN A 5 -10.25 -30.29 -10.30
N SER A 6 -9.34 -31.16 -9.90
CA SER A 6 -8.05 -30.79 -9.36
C SER A 6 -7.14 -30.39 -10.51
N TYR A 7 -7.46 -29.29 -11.19
CA TYR A 7 -6.57 -28.73 -12.19
C TYR A 7 -5.65 -27.72 -11.52
N CYS A 8 -4.37 -27.79 -11.84
CA CYS A 8 -3.41 -26.80 -11.37
C CYS A 8 -3.62 -25.53 -12.19
N LEU A 9 -3.89 -24.41 -11.52
CA LEU A 9 -3.96 -23.11 -12.16
C LEU A 9 -2.59 -22.76 -12.75
N THR A 10 -2.61 -22.21 -13.96
CA THR A 10 -1.43 -21.73 -14.66
C THR A 10 -0.84 -20.52 -13.94
N ARG A 11 0.46 -20.29 -14.09
CA ARG A 11 1.17 -19.15 -13.50
C ARG A 11 0.48 -17.80 -13.75
N ASN A 12 -0.06 -17.60 -14.95
CA ASN A 12 -0.77 -16.38 -15.34
C ASN A 12 -2.13 -16.24 -14.63
N GLU A 13 -2.83 -17.36 -14.39
CA GLU A 13 -4.13 -17.37 -13.69
C GLU A 13 -3.97 -17.14 -12.18
N LEU A 14 -2.79 -17.44 -11.65
CA LEU A 14 -2.43 -17.21 -10.25
C LEU A 14 -2.07 -15.75 -9.96
N LEU A 15 -1.79 -14.92 -10.97
CA LEU A 15 -1.52 -13.50 -10.80
C LEU A 15 -2.81 -12.76 -10.42
N LEU A 16 -2.68 -11.70 -9.61
CA LEU A 16 -3.82 -10.88 -9.21
C LEU A 16 -4.44 -10.07 -10.35
N SER A 17 -3.67 -9.83 -11.40
CA SER A 17 -4.04 -8.95 -12.49
C SER A 17 -4.26 -9.74 -13.77
N GLY A 18 -5.47 -9.66 -14.32
CA GLY A 18 -5.79 -10.28 -15.61
C GLY A 18 -5.36 -9.47 -16.82
N ILE A 19 -4.95 -8.21 -16.62
CA ILE A 19 -4.65 -7.25 -17.68
C ILE A 19 -3.24 -6.69 -17.49
N ASP A 20 -2.42 -6.73 -18.55
CA ASP A 20 -1.02 -6.26 -18.51
C ASP A 20 -0.90 -4.80 -18.05
N PHE A 21 -1.87 -3.95 -18.40
CA PHE A 21 -1.89 -2.55 -17.99
C PHE A 21 -2.00 -2.39 -16.47
N GLU A 22 -2.92 -3.11 -15.83
CA GLU A 22 -3.11 -3.03 -14.39
C GLU A 22 -1.85 -3.55 -13.67
N ARG A 23 -1.28 -4.66 -14.14
CA ARG A 23 0.03 -5.14 -13.67
C ARG A 23 1.11 -4.08 -13.80
N PHE A 24 1.20 -3.38 -14.92
CA PHE A 24 2.18 -2.32 -15.12
C PHE A 24 2.00 -1.16 -14.13
N VAL A 25 0.76 -0.69 -13.94
CA VAL A 25 0.45 0.39 -13.00
C VAL A 25 0.82 -0.01 -11.57
N PHE A 26 0.35 -1.16 -11.08
CA PHE A 26 0.57 -1.57 -9.69
C PHE A 26 1.97 -2.11 -9.39
N ALA A 27 2.68 -2.63 -10.39
CA ALA A 27 4.04 -3.14 -10.23
C ALA A 27 5.13 -2.10 -10.52
N TYR A 28 4.84 -0.97 -11.18
CA TYR A 28 5.89 0.03 -11.47
C TYR A 28 5.51 1.44 -11.05
N ILE A 29 4.32 1.90 -11.42
CA ILE A 29 3.89 3.26 -11.14
C ILE A 29 3.62 3.44 -9.65
N VAL A 30 2.69 2.65 -9.09
CA VAL A 30 2.29 2.74 -7.68
C VAL A 30 3.47 2.63 -6.70
N PRO A 31 4.38 1.65 -6.80
CA PRO A 31 5.48 1.55 -5.84
C PRO A 31 6.46 2.73 -5.95
N CYS A 32 6.65 3.29 -7.15
CA CYS A 32 7.40 4.53 -7.30
C CYS A 32 6.73 5.69 -6.54
N PHE A 33 5.41 5.86 -6.69
CA PHE A 33 4.66 6.87 -5.93
C PHE A 33 4.71 6.64 -4.41
N ILE A 34 4.68 5.37 -3.97
CA ILE A 34 4.82 5.03 -2.55
C ILE A 34 6.19 5.46 -2.02
N LEU A 35 7.27 5.13 -2.73
CA LEU A 35 8.63 5.50 -2.33
C LEU A 35 8.80 7.03 -2.28
N ILE A 36 8.40 7.72 -3.35
CA ILE A 36 8.46 9.18 -3.42
C ILE A 36 7.60 9.82 -2.31
N GLY A 37 6.39 9.30 -2.09
CA GLY A 37 5.47 9.80 -1.07
C GLY A 37 5.99 9.61 0.35
N ILE A 38 6.61 8.46 0.66
CA ILE A 38 7.25 8.22 1.96
C ILE A 38 8.44 9.18 2.14
N CYS A 39 9.33 9.28 1.15
CA CYS A 39 10.48 10.19 1.21
C CYS A 39 10.04 11.66 1.38
N GLY A 40 9.04 12.10 0.60
CA GLY A 40 8.50 13.46 0.69
C GLY A 40 7.92 13.77 2.07
N ASN A 41 7.18 12.82 2.67
CA ASN A 41 6.61 13.01 4.00
C ASN A 41 7.66 12.96 5.12
N ILE A 42 8.73 12.17 4.99
CA ILE A 42 9.87 12.22 5.92
C ILE A 42 10.52 13.61 5.91
N ILE A 43 10.74 14.18 4.72
CA ILE A 43 11.29 15.54 4.57
C ILE A 43 10.34 16.57 5.18
N ASN A 44 9.03 16.49 4.88
CA ASN A 44 8.02 17.35 5.47
C ASN A 44 8.07 17.29 7.00
N LEU A 45 8.06 16.09 7.57
CA LEU A 45 8.09 15.91 9.02
C LEU A 45 9.36 16.49 9.65
N THR A 46 10.51 16.32 8.99
CA THR A 46 11.79 16.88 9.44
C THR A 46 11.72 18.41 9.55
N VAL A 47 11.11 19.08 8.56
CA VAL A 47 10.92 20.54 8.57
C VAL A 47 9.87 20.97 9.59
N LEU A 48 8.73 20.26 9.66
CA LEU A 48 7.61 20.61 10.53
C LEU A 48 7.94 20.44 12.02
N LEU A 49 8.78 19.46 12.36
CA LEU A 49 9.25 19.23 13.72
C LEU A 49 10.42 20.12 14.14
N SER A 50 10.90 20.99 13.25
CA SER A 50 11.94 21.97 13.60
C SER A 50 11.46 22.88 14.75
N PRO A 51 12.36 23.29 15.67
CA PRO A 51 11.99 24.10 16.83
C PRO A 51 11.10 25.33 16.54
N PRO A 52 11.31 26.13 15.47
CA PRO A 52 10.47 27.29 15.21
C PRO A 52 9.05 26.94 14.73
N MET A 53 8.85 25.78 14.09
CA MET A 53 7.56 25.40 13.49
C MET A 53 6.73 24.46 14.37
N ARG A 54 7.37 23.67 15.22
CA ARG A 54 6.78 22.51 15.93
C ARG A 54 5.44 22.79 16.63
N LYS A 55 5.31 23.91 17.34
CA LYS A 55 4.05 24.23 18.06
C LYS A 55 2.90 24.61 17.11
N ARG A 56 3.21 25.17 15.94
CA ARG A 56 2.23 25.63 14.95
C ARG A 56 1.84 24.52 13.97
N SER A 57 2.73 23.57 13.75
CA SER A 57 2.64 22.55 12.70
C SER A 57 2.21 21.17 13.21
N TYR A 58 1.56 21.06 14.38
CA TYR A 58 1.21 19.77 14.96
C TYR A 58 0.24 18.97 14.08
N MET A 59 -0.84 19.59 13.57
CA MET A 59 -1.81 18.91 12.70
C MET A 59 -1.15 18.46 11.40
N LEU A 60 -0.37 19.34 10.76
CA LEU A 60 0.40 18.99 9.56
C LEU A 60 1.41 17.87 9.81
N SER A 61 1.99 17.79 11.01
CA SER A 61 2.90 16.69 11.37
C SER A 61 2.14 15.37 11.51
N TYR A 62 0.93 15.39 12.08
CA TYR A 62 0.04 14.23 12.12
C TYR A 62 -0.45 13.83 10.71
N LEU A 63 -0.73 14.81 9.85
CA LEU A 63 -1.07 14.58 8.45
C LEU A 63 0.08 13.88 7.71
N ALA A 64 1.30 14.40 7.79
CA ALA A 64 2.47 13.80 7.15
C ALA A 64 2.75 12.38 7.68
N PHE A 65 2.57 12.16 8.99
CA PHE A 65 2.66 10.82 9.58
C PHE A 65 1.58 9.88 9.06
N ASN A 66 0.34 10.35 8.99
CA ASN A 66 -0.79 9.59 8.50
C ASN A 66 -0.65 9.23 7.01
N ASP A 67 -0.09 10.12 6.19
CA ASP A 67 0.20 9.83 4.79
C ASP A 67 1.26 8.72 4.64
N MET A 68 2.31 8.75 5.45
CA MET A 68 3.28 7.64 5.48
C MET A 68 2.62 6.33 5.93
N PHE A 69 1.75 6.39 6.94
CA PHE A 69 0.99 5.24 7.41
C PHE A 69 0.09 4.67 6.31
N PHE A 70 -0.66 5.52 5.61
CA PHE A 70 -1.45 5.13 4.44
C PHE A 70 -0.60 4.43 3.38
N LEU A 71 0.53 5.03 2.99
CA LEU A 71 1.42 4.49 1.96
C LEU A 71 2.06 3.16 2.38
N PHE A 72 2.41 3.01 3.65
CA PHE A 72 2.93 1.76 4.20
C PHE A 72 1.91 0.62 4.10
N PHE A 73 0.63 0.87 4.39
CA PHE A 73 -0.43 -0.14 4.26
C PHE A 73 -0.88 -0.39 2.82
N LEU A 74 -0.62 0.56 1.91
CA LEU A 74 -0.82 0.37 0.47
C LEU A 74 0.30 -0.48 -0.17
N LEU A 75 1.51 -0.49 0.41
CA LEU A 75 2.68 -1.18 -0.14
C LEU A 75 2.47 -2.68 -0.39
N PRO A 76 1.89 -3.49 0.52
CA PRO A 76 1.60 -4.90 0.24
C PRO A 76 0.70 -5.12 -0.98
N HIS A 77 -0.20 -4.16 -1.26
CA HIS A 77 -1.08 -4.24 -2.43
C HIS A 77 -0.27 -4.15 -3.73
N SER A 78 0.67 -3.20 -3.81
CA SER A 78 1.59 -3.07 -4.94
C SER A 78 2.55 -4.26 -5.05
N LEU A 79 3.13 -4.70 -3.92
CA LEU A 79 4.07 -5.82 -3.90
C LEU A 79 3.46 -7.11 -4.46
N ALA A 80 2.17 -7.34 -4.22
CA ALA A 80 1.47 -8.53 -4.68
C ALA A 80 1.39 -8.69 -6.22
N HIS A 81 1.70 -7.64 -7.00
CA HIS A 81 1.77 -7.70 -8.46
C HIS A 81 3.14 -8.12 -9.02
N TYR A 82 4.20 -8.13 -8.20
CA TYR A 82 5.49 -8.66 -8.62
C TYR A 82 5.52 -10.18 -8.52
N GLU A 83 6.08 -10.87 -9.51
CA GLU A 83 6.14 -12.33 -9.54
C GLU A 83 6.85 -12.92 -8.31
N LEU A 84 7.90 -12.24 -7.82
CA LEU A 84 8.64 -12.62 -6.61
C LEU A 84 7.73 -12.78 -5.40
N PHE A 85 6.76 -11.88 -5.21
CA PHE A 85 5.83 -11.91 -4.07
C PHE A 85 4.51 -12.63 -4.40
N ALA A 86 4.06 -12.59 -5.66
CA ALA A 86 2.84 -13.26 -6.10
C ALA A 86 2.92 -14.80 -6.02
N PHE A 87 4.12 -15.35 -6.23
CA PHE A 87 4.40 -16.79 -6.15
C PHE A 87 5.01 -17.22 -4.82
N ASP A 88 5.36 -16.29 -3.93
CA ASP A 88 5.71 -16.62 -2.56
C ASP A 88 4.44 -17.02 -1.78
N GLU A 89 4.36 -18.28 -1.36
CA GLU A 89 3.15 -18.82 -0.74
C GLU A 89 2.83 -18.12 0.59
N THR A 90 3.85 -17.78 1.38
CA THR A 90 3.70 -17.12 2.68
C THR A 90 3.10 -15.73 2.51
N PHE A 91 3.69 -14.92 1.64
CA PHE A 91 3.21 -13.57 1.33
C PHE A 91 1.81 -13.63 0.71
N ARG A 92 1.59 -14.50 -0.28
CA ARG A 92 0.29 -14.65 -0.95
C ARG A 92 -0.81 -15.01 0.02
N ARG A 93 -0.60 -16.01 0.90
CA ARG A 93 -1.60 -16.41 1.92
C ARG A 93 -1.89 -15.26 2.87
N PHE A 94 -0.85 -14.59 3.36
CA PHE A 94 -1.00 -13.45 4.27
C PHE A 94 -1.78 -12.30 3.61
N TYR A 95 -1.35 -11.89 2.42
CA TYR A 95 -1.96 -10.80 1.67
C TYR A 95 -3.42 -11.10 1.30
N LEU A 96 -3.72 -12.28 0.72
CA LEU A 96 -5.10 -12.61 0.35
C LEU A 96 -6.03 -12.70 1.56
N LYS A 97 -5.54 -13.23 2.70
CA LYS A 97 -6.31 -13.30 3.94
C LYS A 97 -6.62 -11.92 4.53
N HIS A 98 -5.67 -10.99 4.44
CA HIS A 98 -5.78 -9.68 5.07
C HIS A 98 -6.06 -8.53 4.10
N LYS A 99 -6.24 -8.79 2.80
CA LYS A 99 -6.46 -7.78 1.74
C LYS A 99 -7.53 -6.77 2.12
N ILE A 100 -8.70 -7.25 2.55
CA ILE A 100 -9.82 -6.38 2.92
C ILE A 100 -9.46 -5.53 4.15
N ASN A 101 -8.75 -6.10 5.12
CA ASN A 101 -8.33 -5.37 6.32
C ASN A 101 -7.30 -4.29 5.97
N LEU A 102 -6.33 -4.60 5.10
CA LEU A 102 -5.35 -3.61 4.62
C LEU A 102 -6.06 -2.44 3.93
N LEU A 103 -7.00 -2.72 3.03
CA LEU A 103 -7.79 -1.69 2.36
C LEU A 103 -8.68 -0.89 3.32
N ALA A 104 -9.22 -1.52 4.36
CA ALA A 104 -9.97 -0.84 5.39
C ALA A 104 -9.08 0.14 6.18
N VAL A 105 -7.86 -0.28 6.53
CA VAL A 105 -6.87 0.57 7.21
C VAL A 105 -6.44 1.73 6.32
N THR A 106 -6.19 1.50 5.02
CA THR A 106 -5.87 2.59 4.09
C THR A 106 -7.03 3.58 3.96
N ASN A 107 -8.27 3.10 3.85
CA ASN A 107 -9.44 3.99 3.78
C ASN A 107 -9.63 4.80 5.07
N TRP A 108 -9.41 4.16 6.23
CA TRP A 108 -9.44 4.84 7.52
C TRP A 108 -8.35 5.91 7.62
N ALA A 109 -7.13 5.61 7.17
CA ALA A 109 -6.04 6.59 7.10
C ALA A 109 -6.40 7.75 6.16
N SER A 110 -7.03 7.51 5.01
CA SER A 110 -7.51 8.59 4.14
C SER A 110 -8.53 9.50 4.84
N ALA A 111 -9.45 8.92 5.63
CA ALA A 111 -10.40 9.71 6.42
C ALA A 111 -9.70 10.52 7.53
N ALA A 112 -8.70 9.94 8.20
CA ALA A 112 -7.90 10.64 9.20
C ALA A 112 -7.10 11.80 8.60
N ALA A 113 -6.60 11.67 7.37
CA ALA A 113 -5.92 12.76 6.65
C ALA A 113 -6.81 14.00 6.51
N ILE A 114 -8.09 13.81 6.17
CA ILE A 114 -9.06 14.91 6.04
C ILE A 114 -9.26 15.63 7.37
N TRP A 115 -9.19 14.92 8.50
CA TRP A 115 -9.33 15.50 9.83
C TRP A 115 -8.08 16.28 10.29
N PHE A 116 -6.91 15.92 9.78
CA PHE A 116 -5.63 16.57 10.14
C PHE A 116 -5.21 17.70 9.19
N ALA A 117 -5.88 17.83 8.04
CA ALA A 117 -5.68 18.92 7.08
C ALA A 117 -6.25 20.25 7.60
#